data_AF-A0A0B4RFC6-F1
#
_entry.id   AF-A0A0B4RFC6-F1
#
_cell.length_a   1.000
_cell.length_b   1.000
_cell.length_c   1.000
_cell.angle_alpha   90.00
_cell.angle_beta   90.00
_cell.angle_gamma   90.00
#
_symmetry.space_group_name_H-M   'P 1'
#
loop_
_entity.id
_entity.type
_entity.pdbx_description
1 polymer ?
#
loop_
_entity_poly.entity_id
_entity_poly.type
_entity_poly.pdbx_seq_one_letter_code
_entity_poly.pdbx_strand_id
1 'polypeptide(L)'
;MSDWEHKDKSFLYYDYMSRDFFKFLKDLDKEKLYWLAPGSGRYVWKGGNFQNKASVAYNLSLEAINHESNDRPYSSKVKWREIYGTKFPG
;
A
#
# COMPACT_ATOMS: atom_id res chain seq x y z
N MET A 1 25.74 0.62 -1.71
CA MET A 1 24.46 1.38 -1.77
C MET A 1 24.06 1.65 -0.33
N SER A 2 24.94 2.33 0.41
CA SER A 2 25.04 2.18 1.86
C SER A 2 24.91 3.52 2.60
N ASP A 3 25.01 4.64 1.88
CA ASP A 3 25.04 5.98 2.46
C ASP A 3 24.01 6.87 1.77
N TRP A 4 22.73 6.62 2.06
CA TRP A 4 21.69 7.62 1.83
C TRP A 4 21.33 8.25 3.16
N GLU A 5 21.77 9.50 3.34
CA GLU A 5 21.59 10.36 4.53
C GLU A 5 20.13 10.57 4.94
N HIS A 6 19.20 10.09 4.13
CA HIS A 6 17.76 10.22 4.30
C HIS A 6 17.04 8.88 4.26
N LYS A 7 17.74 7.74 4.36
CA LYS A 7 17.09 6.44 4.51
C LYS A 7 16.15 6.41 5.72
N ASP A 8 16.42 7.26 6.71
CA ASP A 8 15.66 7.39 7.95
C ASP A 8 14.56 8.47 7.85
N LYS A 9 14.38 9.13 6.69
CA LYS A 9 13.31 10.11 6.48
C LYS A 9 11.96 9.38 6.41
N SER A 10 11.45 9.11 7.61
CA SER A 10 10.09 8.76 7.99
C SER A 10 9.34 7.95 6.94
N PHE A 11 9.72 6.67 6.80
CA PHE A 11 8.91 5.63 6.12
C PHE A 11 7.43 5.68 6.57
N LEU A 12 7.18 6.20 7.77
CA LEU A 12 5.86 6.50 8.32
C LEU A 12 4.89 7.19 7.34
N TYR A 13 5.36 8.17 6.55
CA TYR A 13 4.48 8.83 5.57
C TYR A 13 4.07 7.87 4.45
N TYR A 14 4.98 7.00 4.00
CA TYR A 14 4.70 5.98 3.00
C TYR A 14 3.83 4.86 3.56
N ASP A 15 4.00 4.50 4.83
CA ASP A 15 3.20 3.49 5.51
C ASP A 15 1.73 3.93 5.57
N TYR A 16 1.48 5.15 6.05
CA TYR A 16 0.13 5.70 6.14
C TYR A 16 -0.50 5.95 4.77
N MET A 17 0.27 6.47 3.80
CA MET A 17 -0.21 6.64 2.43
C MET A 17 -0.66 5.29 1.83
N SER A 18 0.15 4.24 2.01
CA SER A 18 -0.16 2.91 1.50
C SER A 18 -1.38 2.31 2.19
N ARG A 19 -1.46 2.42 3.52
CA ARG A 19 -2.63 2.01 4.31
C ARG A 19 -3.89 2.68 3.81
N ASP A 20 -3.88 4.01 3.67
CA ASP A 20 -5.07 4.78 3.30
C ASP A 20 -5.47 4.54 1.85
N PHE A 21 -4.49 4.33 0.96
CA PHE A 21 -4.75 3.92 -0.42
C PHE A 21 -5.43 2.56 -0.47
N PHE A 22 -4.92 1.55 0.25
CA PHE A 22 -5.57 0.24 0.31
C PHE A 22 -6.96 0.30 0.95
N LYS A 23 -7.14 1.14 1.99
CA LYS A 23 -8.44 1.41 2.60
C LYS A 23 -9.45 1.96 1.59
N PHE A 24 -9.04 2.99 0.84
CA PHE A 24 -9.85 3.54 -0.23
C PHE A 24 -10.24 2.46 -1.25
N LEU A 25 -9.26 1.67 -1.73
CA LEU A 25 -9.52 0.64 -2.73
C LEU A 25 -10.46 -0.47 -2.24
N LYS A 26 -10.34 -0.92 -0.99
CA LYS A 26 -11.22 -1.99 -0.46
C LYS A 26 -12.68 -1.55 -0.29
N ASP A 27 -12.89 -0.25 -0.08
CA ASP A 27 -14.22 0.33 0.14
C ASP A 27 -14.88 0.83 -1.16
N LEU A 28 -14.17 0.82 -2.29
CA LEU A 28 -14.74 1.15 -3.59
C LEU A 28 -15.85 0.17 -3.99
N ASP A 29 -16.92 0.74 -4.55
CA ASP A 29 -18.02 -0.02 -5.12
C ASP A 29 -17.55 -1.08 -6.13
N LYS A 30 -17.98 -2.32 -5.90
CA LYS A 30 -17.68 -3.48 -6.76
C LYS A 30 -18.39 -3.39 -8.10
N GLU A 31 -19.48 -2.67 -8.20
CA GLU A 31 -20.22 -2.51 -9.46
C GLU A 31 -19.64 -1.41 -10.35
N LYS A 32 -18.72 -0.58 -9.82
CA LYS A 32 -18.00 0.39 -10.64
C LYS A 32 -17.13 -0.31 -11.69
N LEU A 33 -17.38 0.01 -12.96
CA LEU A 33 -16.71 -0.60 -14.11
C LEU A 33 -15.58 0.26 -14.71
N TYR A 34 -15.59 1.58 -14.49
CA TYR A 34 -14.59 2.47 -15.06
C TYR A 34 -14.40 3.77 -14.26
N TRP A 35 -13.30 4.47 -14.56
CA TRP A 35 -13.00 5.84 -14.16
C TRP A 35 -12.71 6.70 -15.41
N LEU A 36 -12.89 8.01 -15.31
CA LEU A 36 -12.51 8.96 -16.36
C LEU A 36 -11.08 9.45 -16.11
N ALA A 37 -10.22 9.36 -17.11
CA ALA A 37 -8.88 9.90 -17.05
C ALA A 37 -8.93 11.44 -17.00
N PRO A 38 -8.28 12.09 -16.02
CA PRO A 38 -8.22 13.54 -15.94
C PRO A 38 -7.70 14.16 -17.24
N GLY A 39 -8.30 15.28 -17.66
CA GLY A 39 -7.95 16.01 -18.88
C GLY A 39 -8.53 15.41 -20.16
N SER A 40 -8.32 14.12 -20.42
CA SER A 40 -8.77 13.49 -21.68
C SER A 40 -10.20 12.96 -21.68
N GLY A 41 -10.78 12.71 -20.49
CA GLY A 41 -12.10 12.08 -20.36
C GLY A 41 -12.15 10.63 -20.85
N ARG A 42 -11.00 10.00 -21.12
CA ARG A 42 -10.96 8.61 -21.58
C ARG A 42 -11.39 7.65 -20.47
N TYR A 43 -12.11 6.61 -20.85
CA TYR A 43 -12.50 5.55 -19.93
C TYR A 43 -11.31 4.64 -19.58
N VAL A 44 -11.07 4.48 -18.29
CA VAL A 44 -10.15 3.50 -17.71
C VAL A 44 -10.99 2.39 -17.13
N TRP A 45 -11.08 1.27 -17.84
CA TRP A 45 -11.90 0.13 -17.46
C TRP A 45 -11.25 -0.71 -16.36
N LYS A 46 -12.06 -1.18 -15.43
CA LYS A 46 -11.66 -2.11 -14.38
C LYS A 46 -11.46 -3.50 -14.97
N GLY A 47 -10.27 -4.10 -14.78
CA GLY A 47 -9.99 -5.47 -15.21
C GLY A 47 -10.63 -6.58 -14.35
N GLY A 48 -11.03 -6.26 -13.12
CA GLY A 48 -11.68 -7.19 -12.19
C GLY A 48 -11.79 -6.60 -10.79
N ASN A 49 -12.47 -7.29 -9.88
CA ASN A 49 -12.60 -6.85 -8.49
C ASN A 49 -11.27 -7.01 -7.75
N PHE A 50 -10.81 -5.93 -7.14
CA PHE A 50 -9.55 -5.86 -6.38
C PHE A 50 -9.77 -5.66 -4.88
N GLN A 51 -11.02 -5.49 -4.44
CA GLN A 51 -11.38 -5.16 -3.05
C GLN A 51 -10.86 -6.20 -2.05
N ASN A 52 -10.90 -7.49 -2.40
CA ASN A 52 -10.39 -8.56 -1.52
C ASN A 52 -8.86 -8.44 -1.34
N LYS A 53 -8.11 -8.24 -2.45
CA LYS A 53 -6.66 -8.03 -2.40
C LYS A 53 -6.31 -6.75 -1.64
N ALA A 54 -7.06 -5.68 -1.88
CA ALA A 54 -6.92 -4.41 -1.15
C ALA A 54 -7.21 -4.58 0.34
N SER A 55 -8.19 -5.40 0.73
CA SER A 55 -8.50 -5.64 2.14
C SER A 55 -7.40 -6.43 2.84
N VAL A 56 -6.78 -7.40 2.16
CA VAL A 56 -5.61 -8.12 2.69
C VAL A 56 -4.44 -7.15 2.85
N ALA A 57 -4.12 -6.36 1.83
CA ALA A 57 -3.04 -5.38 1.87
C ALA A 57 -3.26 -4.30 2.95
N TYR A 58 -4.50 -3.85 3.15
CA TYR A 58 -4.86 -2.93 4.23
C TYR A 58 -4.55 -3.53 5.62
N ASN A 59 -4.98 -4.76 5.88
CA ASN A 59 -4.71 -5.40 7.17
C ASN A 59 -3.21 -5.62 7.40
N LEU A 60 -2.48 -6.08 6.36
CA LEU A 60 -1.02 -6.22 6.43
C LEU A 60 -0.31 -4.89 6.69
N SER A 61 -0.80 -3.78 6.11
CA SER A 61 -0.24 -2.45 6.38
C SER A 61 -0.45 -2.01 7.84
N LEU A 62 -1.59 -2.35 8.45
CA LEU A 62 -1.83 -2.10 9.88
C LEU A 62 -0.88 -2.92 10.76
N GLU A 63 -0.66 -4.19 10.43
CA GLU A 63 0.31 -5.04 11.13
C GLU A 63 1.73 -4.49 11.00
N ALA A 64 2.12 -4.04 9.79
CA ALA A 64 3.44 -3.45 9.55
C ALA A 64 3.66 -2.20 10.41
N ILE A 65 2.72 -1.25 10.38
CA ILE A 65 2.75 -0.01 11.19
C ILE A 65 2.78 -0.33 12.68
N ASN A 66 2.02 -1.34 13.12
CA ASN A 66 2.03 -1.76 14.51
C ASN A 66 3.42 -2.31 14.91
N HIS A 67 4.04 -3.14 14.08
CA HIS A 67 5.39 -3.63 14.33
C HIS A 67 6.42 -2.50 14.39
N GLU A 68 6.35 -1.53 13.47
CA GLU A 68 7.22 -0.36 13.48
C GLU A 68 7.06 0.44 14.79
N SER A 69 5.82 0.67 15.21
CA SER A 69 5.49 1.40 16.46
C SER A 69 5.91 0.66 17.74
N ASN A 70 6.20 -0.64 17.65
CA ASN A 70 6.65 -1.48 18.76
C ASN A 70 8.15 -1.82 18.68
N ASP A 71 8.95 -1.03 17.97
CA ASP A 71 10.40 -1.26 17.76
C ASP A 71 10.73 -2.64 17.15
N ARG A 72 9.86 -3.13 16.24
CA ARG A 72 10.06 -4.39 15.49
C ARG A 72 10.21 -4.13 13.98
N PRO A 73 11.25 -3.38 13.54
CA PRO A 73 11.39 -2.96 12.15
C PRO A 73 11.57 -4.13 11.18
N TYR A 74 12.20 -5.24 11.60
CA TYR A 74 12.31 -6.43 10.76
C TYR A 74 10.93 -7.02 10.43
N SER A 75 10.08 -7.20 11.45
CA SER A 75 8.72 -7.72 11.28
C SER A 75 7.86 -6.78 10.43
N SER A 76 7.99 -5.47 10.62
CA SER A 76 7.37 -4.44 9.79
C SER A 76 7.72 -4.63 8.30
N LYS A 77 9.01 -4.76 7.98
CA LYS A 77 9.47 -4.97 6.59
C LYS A 77 9.02 -6.29 6.00
N VAL A 78 8.94 -7.37 6.78
CA VAL A 78 8.39 -8.66 6.33
C VAL A 78 6.94 -8.46 5.87
N LYS A 79 6.12 -7.73 6.63
CA LYS A 79 4.73 -7.42 6.25
C LYS A 79 4.65 -6.57 4.99
N TRP A 80 5.52 -5.57 4.84
CA TRP A 80 5.58 -4.79 3.60
C TRP A 80 6.02 -5.62 2.38
N ARG A 81 6.89 -6.62 2.57
CA ARG A 81 7.26 -7.58 1.51
C ARG A 81 6.14 -8.51 1.10
N GLU A 82 5.20 -8.84 1.99
CA GLU A 82 3.99 -9.58 1.62
C GLU A 82 3.10 -8.77 0.65
N ILE A 83 3.16 -7.43 0.72
CA ILE A 83 2.39 -6.52 -0.15
C ILE A 83 3.14 -6.24 -1.46
N TYR A 84 4.38 -5.77 -1.37
CA TYR A 84 5.16 -5.26 -2.52
C TYR A 84 6.10 -6.30 -3.15
N GLY A 85 6.22 -7.47 -2.53
CA GLY A 85 7.10 -8.54 -2.97
C GLY A 85 8.54 -8.37 -2.47
N THR A 86 9.39 -9.33 -2.86
CA THR A 86 10.78 -9.46 -2.38
C THR A 86 11.71 -8.33 -2.80
N LYS A 87 11.28 -7.50 -3.76
CA LYS A 87 12.01 -6.28 -4.16
C LYS A 87 11.90 -5.15 -3.13
N PHE A 88 10.96 -5.23 -2.21
CA PHE A 88 10.89 -4.29 -1.10
C PHE A 88 12.11 -4.48 -0.18
N PRO A 89 12.81 -3.40 0.22
CA PRO A 89 14.02 -3.49 1.05
C PRO A 89 13.80 -4.25 2.36
N GLY A 90 14.83 -4.97 2.78
CA GLY A 90 14.86 -5.75 4.04
C GLY A 90 15.46 -4.98 5.19
#